data_AF-A0A151NVJ5-F1
#
_entry.id   AF-A0A151NVJ5-F1
#
_cell.length_a   1.000
_cell.length_b   1.000
_cell.length_c   1.000
_cell.angle_alpha   90.00
_cell.angle_beta   90.00
_cell.angle_gamma   90.00
#
_symmetry.space_group_name_H-M   'P 1'
#
loop_
_entity.id
_entity.type
_entity.pdbx_description
1 polymer ?
#
loop_
_entity_poly.entity_id
_entity_poly.type
_entity_poly.pdbx_seq_one_letter_code
_entity_poly.pdbx_strand_id
1 'polypeptide(L)'
;MAAVAAEPSLDALPDSLLLEILSQLPLRERLRGARVCRRWCRLVQDKVLWRHVDLTPYEISLKNLRHLLQHHLRSNVRTLKMRGTLSEALLQDLGKKCPGLQRLCLLCTKLRYKIDSR
;
A
#
# COMPACT_ATOMS: atom_id res chain seq x y z
N MET A 1 16.87 45.59 -2.56
CA MET A 1 15.98 44.60 -3.20
C MET A 1 15.92 43.38 -2.27
N ALA A 2 15.00 43.38 -1.31
CA ALA A 2 14.85 42.27 -0.37
C ALA A 2 14.29 41.05 -1.12
N ALA A 3 14.99 39.91 -1.04
CA ALA A 3 14.44 38.64 -1.48
C ALA A 3 13.18 38.37 -0.63
N VAL A 4 12.00 38.43 -1.26
CA VAL A 4 10.81 37.80 -0.71
C VAL A 4 11.18 36.33 -0.57
N ALA A 5 11.50 35.91 0.65
CA ALA A 5 11.54 34.50 1.00
C ALA A 5 10.12 34.00 0.76
N ALA A 6 9.91 33.32 -0.37
CA ALA A 6 8.66 32.66 -0.66
C ALA A 6 8.33 31.80 0.55
N GLU A 7 7.15 32.02 1.15
CA GLU A 7 6.70 31.20 2.27
C GLU A 7 6.85 29.73 1.87
N PRO A 8 7.37 28.87 2.76
CA PRO A 8 7.59 27.47 2.43
C PRO A 8 6.24 26.83 2.10
N SER A 9 5.97 26.68 0.81
CA SER A 9 4.75 26.10 0.30
C SER A 9 5.01 24.64 -0.06
N LEU A 10 4.05 23.78 0.29
CA LEU A 10 4.09 22.37 -0.12
C LEU A 10 4.10 22.23 -1.66
N ASP A 11 3.63 23.25 -2.38
CA ASP A 11 3.64 23.28 -3.83
C ASP A 11 5.05 23.41 -4.41
N ALA A 12 5.99 24.04 -3.70
CA ALA A 12 7.39 24.15 -4.10
C ALA A 12 8.20 22.86 -3.88
N LEU A 13 7.68 21.91 -3.09
CA LEU A 13 8.35 20.64 -2.83
C LEU A 13 8.41 19.79 -4.11
N PRO A 14 9.49 19.07 -4.42
CA PRO A 14 9.52 18.06 -5.49
C PRO A 14 8.59 16.88 -5.23
N ASP A 15 8.12 16.22 -6.29
CA ASP A 15 7.25 15.03 -6.21
C ASP A 15 7.89 13.89 -5.43
N SER A 16 9.20 13.70 -5.54
CA SER A 16 9.95 12.67 -4.81
C SER A 16 9.83 12.82 -3.30
N LEU A 17 9.92 14.05 -2.78
CA LEU A 17 9.79 14.32 -1.35
C LEU A 17 8.34 14.17 -0.88
N LEU A 18 7.37 14.60 -1.69
CA LEU A 18 5.95 14.37 -1.39
C LEU A 18 5.61 12.88 -1.34
N LEU A 19 6.17 12.07 -2.25
CA LEU A 19 6.02 10.62 -2.23
C LEU A 19 6.64 10.02 -0.97
N GLU A 20 7.80 10.51 -0.53
CA GLU A 20 8.43 10.04 0.70
C GLU A 20 7.56 10.37 1.93
N ILE A 21 7.04 11.60 2.03
CA ILE A 21 6.10 12.00 3.09
C ILE A 21 4.86 11.10 3.08
N LEU A 22 4.21 10.94 1.92
CA LEU A 22 3.04 10.08 1.75
C LEU A 22 3.32 8.60 2.07
N SER A 23 4.56 8.15 1.89
CA SER A 23 4.99 6.76 2.20
C SER A 23 5.05 6.50 3.70
N GLN A 24 5.32 7.51 4.52
CA GLN A 24 5.32 7.40 5.98
C GLN A 24 3.91 7.36 6.57
N LEU A 25 2.90 7.79 5.80
CA LEU A 25 1.53 7.78 6.26
C LEU A 25 0.92 6.37 6.23
N PRO A 26 0.03 6.05 7.20
CA PRO A 26 -0.80 4.86 7.16
C PRO A 26 -1.63 4.79 5.87
N LEU A 27 -1.98 3.57 5.43
CA LEU A 27 -2.67 3.36 4.15
C LEU A 27 -3.92 4.25 3.97
N ARG A 28 -4.75 4.36 5.02
CA ARG A 28 -6.00 5.12 4.94
C ARG A 28 -5.76 6.62 4.76
N GLU A 29 -4.73 7.15 5.41
CA GLU A 29 -4.32 8.55 5.32
C GLU A 29 -3.73 8.85 3.94
N ARG A 30 -2.87 7.94 3.45
CA ARG A 30 -2.32 8.00 2.09
C ARG A 30 -3.41 8.06 1.03
N LEU A 31 -4.44 7.21 1.15
CA LEU A 31 -5.60 7.22 0.24
C LEU A 31 -6.42 8.53 0.35
N ARG A 32 -6.57 9.08 1.56
CA ARG A 32 -7.21 10.40 1.74
C ARG A 32 -6.42 11.53 1.09
N GLY A 33 -5.10 11.39 0.98
CA GLY A 33 -4.23 12.33 0.27
C GLY A 33 -4.68 12.61 -1.17
N ALA A 34 -5.33 11.65 -1.84
CA ALA A 34 -5.84 11.83 -3.20
C ALA A 34 -6.93 12.92 -3.30
N ARG A 35 -7.54 13.32 -2.18
CA ARG A 35 -8.59 14.34 -2.12
C ARG A 35 -8.06 15.76 -1.91
N VAL A 36 -6.77 15.93 -1.63
CA VAL A 36 -6.16 17.24 -1.32
C VAL A 36 -6.10 18.11 -2.57
N CYS A 37 -5.42 17.65 -3.61
CA CYS A 37 -5.32 18.35 -4.89
C CYS A 37 -5.02 17.37 -6.04
N ARG A 38 -5.11 17.83 -7.28
CA ARG A 38 -4.84 17.00 -8.48
C ARG A 38 -3.45 16.38 -8.47
N ARG A 39 -2.46 17.11 -7.96
CA ARG A 39 -1.08 16.64 -7.83
C ARG A 39 -0.98 15.46 -6.88
N TRP A 40 -1.52 15.58 -5.67
CA TRP A 40 -1.57 14.49 -4.70
C TRP A 40 -2.37 13.29 -5.19
N CYS A 41 -3.47 13.52 -5.91
CA CYS A 41 -4.24 12.46 -6.56
C CYS A 41 -3.39 11.61 -7.52
N ARG A 42 -2.51 12.25 -8.31
CA ARG A 42 -1.55 11.53 -9.17
C ARG A 42 -0.50 10.80 -8.35
N LEU A 43 0.06 11.44 -7.32
CA LEU A 43 1.11 10.84 -6.49
C LEU A 43 0.62 9.61 -5.74
N VAL A 44 -0.61 9.59 -5.22
CA VAL A 44 -1.19 8.41 -4.55
C VAL A 44 -1.30 7.19 -5.47
N GLN A 45 -1.36 7.39 -6.79
CA GLN A 45 -1.37 6.32 -7.78
C GLN A 45 0.05 5.82 -8.13
N ASP A 46 1.09 6.50 -7.68
CA ASP A 46 2.47 6.13 -7.93
C ASP A 46 2.81 4.79 -7.27
N LYS A 47 3.38 3.87 -8.06
CA LYS A 47 3.73 2.51 -7.64
C LYS A 47 4.74 2.47 -6.49
N VAL A 48 5.56 3.51 -6.32
CA VAL A 48 6.57 3.60 -5.25
C VAL A 48 5.92 3.63 -3.88
N LEU A 49 4.78 4.32 -3.74
CA LEU A 49 4.01 4.36 -2.50
C LEU A 49 3.51 2.99 -2.06
N TRP A 50 3.27 2.10 -3.01
CA TRP A 50 2.69 0.78 -2.76
C TRP A 50 3.74 -0.31 -2.53
N ARG A 51 5.03 0.05 -2.46
CA ARG A 51 6.12 -0.91 -2.16
C ARG A 51 6.00 -1.54 -0.78
N HIS A 52 5.57 -0.74 0.20
CA HIS A 52 5.40 -1.17 1.58
C HIS A 52 3.98 -0.84 2.04
N VAL A 53 3.19 -1.88 2.29
CA VAL A 53 1.78 -1.76 2.64
C VAL A 53 1.53 -2.50 3.93
N ASP A 54 1.04 -1.77 4.92
CA ASP A 54 0.62 -2.32 6.19
C ASP A 54 -0.91 -2.25 6.32
N LEU A 55 -1.52 -3.43 6.34
CA LEU A 55 -2.95 -3.65 6.51
C LEU A 55 -3.28 -4.15 7.91
N THR A 56 -2.28 -4.40 8.76
CA THR A 56 -2.46 -4.88 10.14
C THR A 56 -3.44 -4.04 10.98
N PRO A 57 -3.43 -2.70 10.92
CA PRO A 57 -4.31 -1.90 11.76
C PRO A 57 -5.75 -1.82 11.24
N TYR A 58 -6.06 -2.47 10.11
CA TYR A 58 -7.36 -2.35 9.46
C TYR A 58 -8.08 -3.69 9.34
N GLU A 59 -9.35 -3.72 9.76
CA GLU A 59 -10.29 -4.80 9.48
C GLU A 59 -10.69 -4.73 7.98
N ILE A 60 -9.87 -5.31 7.11
CA ILE A 60 -10.10 -5.28 5.66
C ILE A 60 -10.80 -6.56 5.22
N SER A 61 -11.96 -6.41 4.57
CA SER A 61 -12.66 -7.52 3.94
C SER A 61 -11.84 -8.11 2.78
N LEU A 62 -11.98 -9.40 2.53
CA LEU A 62 -11.30 -10.09 1.41
C LEU A 62 -11.62 -9.44 0.05
N LYS A 63 -12.81 -8.86 -0.13
CA LYS A 63 -13.20 -8.14 -1.34
C LYS A 63 -12.36 -6.87 -1.53
N ASN A 64 -12.23 -6.05 -0.49
CA ASN A 64 -11.44 -4.82 -0.53
C ASN A 64 -9.94 -5.13 -0.66
N LEU A 65 -9.48 -6.21 -0.02
CA LEU A 65 -8.13 -6.71 -0.21
C LEU A 65 -7.86 -7.05 -1.68
N ARG A 66 -8.75 -7.83 -2.32
CA ARG A 66 -8.61 -8.18 -3.74
C ARG A 66 -8.63 -6.94 -4.62
N HIS A 67 -9.47 -5.97 -4.30
CA HIS A 67 -9.51 -4.71 -5.03
C HIS A 67 -8.18 -3.94 -4.90
N LEU A 68 -7.66 -3.79 -3.68
CA LEU A 68 -6.33 -3.19 -3.46
C LEU A 68 -5.24 -3.96 -4.21
N LEU A 69 -5.30 -5.29 -4.17
CA LEU A 69 -4.37 -6.17 -4.89
C LEU A 69 -4.42 -5.94 -6.41
N GLN A 70 -5.62 -5.78 -6.94
CA GLN A 70 -5.86 -5.62 -8.38
C GLN A 70 -5.58 -4.20 -8.88
N HIS A 71 -5.72 -3.17 -8.06
CA HIS A 71 -5.58 -1.78 -8.54
C HIS A 71 -4.25 -1.14 -8.16
N HIS A 72 -3.67 -1.51 -7.02
CA HIS A 72 -2.52 -0.79 -6.46
C HIS A 72 -1.26 -1.65 -6.28
N LEU A 73 -1.39 -2.98 -6.19
CA LEU A 73 -0.31 -3.88 -5.76
C LEU A 73 0.29 -4.74 -6.89
N ARG A 74 -0.12 -4.53 -8.15
CA ARG A 74 0.12 -5.44 -9.29
C ARG A 74 1.56 -5.75 -9.71
N SER A 75 2.59 -5.10 -9.17
CA SER A 75 3.98 -5.39 -9.61
C SER A 75 5.11 -4.90 -8.72
N ASN A 76 4.87 -3.88 -7.88
CA ASN A 76 5.95 -3.24 -7.11
C ASN A 76 5.89 -3.47 -5.60
N VAL A 77 4.95 -4.27 -5.10
CA VAL A 77 4.90 -4.57 -3.66
C VAL A 77 6.09 -5.41 -3.27
N ARG A 78 6.87 -4.93 -2.31
CA ARG A 78 7.99 -5.66 -1.69
C ARG A 78 7.64 -6.16 -0.30
N THR A 79 6.83 -5.40 0.44
CA THR A 79 6.41 -5.78 1.79
C THR A 79 4.91 -5.60 1.94
N LEU A 80 4.22 -6.69 2.31
CA LEU A 80 2.81 -6.70 2.66
C LEU A 80 2.66 -7.24 4.07
N LYS A 81 2.15 -6.41 4.99
CA LYS A 81 1.76 -6.84 6.33
C LYS A 81 0.25 -6.84 6.43
N MET A 82 -0.33 -7.86 7.04
CA MET A 82 -1.77 -7.91 7.26
C MET A 82 -2.12 -8.78 8.45
N ARG A 83 -3.30 -8.51 9.02
CA ARG A 83 -3.93 -9.35 10.04
C ARG A 83 -5.08 -10.16 9.42
N GLY A 84 -5.21 -11.43 9.83
CA GLY A 84 -6.37 -12.26 9.47
C GLY A 84 -6.05 -13.51 8.64
N THR A 85 -7.07 -14.29 8.31
CA THR A 85 -6.94 -15.55 7.58
C THR A 85 -6.87 -15.33 6.07
N LEU A 86 -5.78 -15.76 5.44
CA LEU A 86 -5.69 -15.83 3.98
C LEU A 86 -6.30 -17.13 3.46
N SER A 87 -7.15 -17.04 2.44
CA SER A 87 -7.54 -18.20 1.66
C SER A 87 -6.43 -18.58 0.68
N GLU A 88 -6.35 -19.86 0.34
CA GLU A 88 -5.38 -20.37 -0.64
C GLU A 88 -5.47 -19.65 -1.99
N ALA A 89 -6.69 -19.33 -2.43
CA ALA A 89 -6.94 -18.55 -3.63
C ALA A 89 -6.29 -17.14 -3.59
N LEU A 90 -6.24 -16.50 -2.41
CA LEU A 90 -5.59 -15.19 -2.26
C LEU A 90 -4.06 -15.31 -2.23
N LEU A 91 -3.52 -16.37 -1.64
CA LEU A 91 -2.09 -16.65 -1.69
C LEU A 91 -1.62 -16.92 -3.12
N GLN A 92 -2.40 -17.67 -3.90
CA GLN A 92 -2.16 -17.89 -5.32
C GLN A 92 -2.26 -16.59 -6.13
N ASP A 93 -3.27 -15.76 -5.85
CA ASP A 93 -3.39 -14.42 -6.46
C ASP A 93 -2.18 -13.53 -6.12
N LEU A 94 -1.70 -13.56 -4.87
CA LEU A 94 -0.52 -12.83 -4.42
C LEU A 94 0.75 -13.29 -5.15
N GLY A 95 0.98 -14.60 -5.22
CA GLY A 95 2.14 -15.17 -5.93
C GLY A 95 2.15 -14.82 -7.41
N LYS A 96 0.98 -14.85 -8.06
CA LYS A 96 0.86 -14.50 -9.49
C LYS A 96 0.97 -13.01 -9.77
N LYS A 97 0.40 -12.16 -8.91
CA LYS A 97 0.29 -10.70 -9.14
C LYS A 97 1.43 -9.89 -8.51
N CYS A 98 2.18 -10.45 -7.57
CA CYS A 98 3.24 -9.75 -6.86
C CYS A 98 4.57 -10.52 -6.97
N PRO A 99 5.17 -10.65 -8.16
CA PRO A 99 6.42 -11.40 -8.33
C PRO A 99 7.60 -10.78 -7.55
N GLY A 100 7.53 -9.48 -7.24
CA GLY A 100 8.53 -8.76 -6.45
C GLY A 100 8.34 -8.81 -4.93
N LEU A 101 7.38 -9.59 -4.42
CA LEU A 101 7.08 -9.65 -2.99
C LEU A 101 8.22 -10.34 -2.24
N GLN A 102 8.94 -9.56 -1.41
CA GLN A 102 10.08 -10.06 -0.63
C GLN A 102 9.67 -10.43 0.79
N ARG A 103 8.68 -9.74 1.36
CA ARG A 103 8.25 -9.91 2.74
C ARG A 103 6.73 -9.95 2.83
N LEU A 104 6.20 -11.09 3.26
CA LEU A 104 4.80 -11.25 3.63
C LEU A 104 4.74 -11.50 5.13
N CYS A 105 4.14 -10.58 5.90
CA CYS A 105 3.94 -10.76 7.33
C CYS A 105 2.46 -10.96 7.60
N LEU A 106 2.12 -12.10 8.21
CA LEU A 106 0.75 -12.47 8.56
C LEU A 106 0.66 -12.51 10.08
N LEU A 107 -0.01 -11.51 10.66
CA LEU A 107 -0.26 -11.45 12.10
C LEU A 107 -1.60 -12.16 12.36
N CYS A 108 -1.59 -13.24 13.13
CA CYS A 108 -2.73 -14.11 13.42
C CYS A 108 -3.37 -14.79 12.19
N THR A 109 -2.66 -15.76 11.60
CA THR A 109 -3.29 -16.76 10.73
C THR A 109 -3.51 -18.06 11.49
N LYS A 110 -4.78 -18.43 11.73
CA LYS A 110 -5.15 -19.84 11.69
C LYS A 110 -4.97 -20.28 10.23
N LEU A 111 -3.77 -20.69 9.86
CA LEU A 111 -3.53 -21.37 8.58
C LEU A 111 -4.39 -22.64 8.61
N ARG A 112 -5.52 -22.66 7.90
CA ARG A 112 -6.30 -23.88 7.72
C ARG A 112 -5.56 -24.72 6.68
N TYR A 113 -4.48 -25.38 7.09
CA TYR A 113 -3.96 -26.49 6.32
C TYR A 113 -5.01 -27.61 6.41
N LYS A 114 -5.62 -27.96 5.27
CA LYS A 114 -6.27 -29.26 5.15
C LYS A 114 -5.12 -30.26 5.16
N ILE A 115 -4.92 -30.95 6.29
CA ILE A 115 -4.16 -32.20 6.27
C ILE A 115 -5.00 -33.11 5.38
N ASP A 116 -4.49 -33.40 4.20
CA ASP A 116 -4.99 -34.46 3.35
C ASP A 116 -4.64 -35.77 4.08
N SER A 117 -5.53 -36.24 4.95
CA SER A 117 -5.42 -37.54 5.61
C SER A 117 -5.81 -38.59 4.59
N ARG A 118 -4.79 -39.17 3.93
CA ARG A 118 -4.90 -40.51 3.36
C ARG A 118 -4.94 -41.55 4.46
#